data_AF-A0AAD4KWB0-F1
#
_entry.id   AF-A0AAD4KWB0-F1
#
_cell.length_a   1.000
_cell.length_b   1.000
_cell.length_c   1.000
_cell.angle_alpha   90.00
_cell.angle_beta   90.00
_cell.angle_gamma   90.00
#
_symmetry.space_group_name_H-M   'P 1'
#
loop_
_entity.id
_entity.type
_entity.pdbx_description
1 polymer ?
#
loop_
_entity_poly.entity_id
_entity_poly.type
_entity_poly.pdbx_seq_one_letter_code
_entity_poly.pdbx_strand_id
1 'polypeptide(L)'
;MSRKLTHADVAEHTDRHNLWMIIHENVLDLCQFIKEHPGGEEVLMDQAGKDASAAFDNVGHSPEARDILKTLTIGVLEKQV
;
A
#
# COMPACT_ATOMS: atom_id res chain seq x y z
N MET A 1 -4.00 -10.24 15.51
CA MET A 1 -3.55 -8.95 16.06
C MET A 1 -2.87 -8.21 14.91
N SER A 2 -3.48 -7.14 14.41
CA SER A 2 -2.88 -6.34 13.32
C SER A 2 -1.74 -5.50 13.88
N ARG A 3 -0.58 -5.51 13.23
CA ARG A 3 0.58 -4.70 13.64
C ARG A 3 0.25 -3.22 13.43
N LYS A 4 0.58 -2.37 14.40
CA LYS A 4 0.47 -0.91 14.26
C LYS A 4 1.77 -0.37 13.66
N LEU A 5 1.67 0.47 12.64
CA LEU A 5 2.79 1.04 11.91
C LEU A 5 2.58 2.55 11.75
N THR A 6 3.65 3.32 11.74
CA THR A 6 3.61 4.77 11.59
C THR A 6 3.87 5.18 10.14
N HIS A 7 3.60 6.44 9.81
CA HIS A 7 4.01 7.00 8.51
C HIS A 7 5.53 6.94 8.31
N ALA A 8 6.31 7.08 9.38
CA ALA A 8 7.76 6.99 9.29
C ALA A 8 8.22 5.59 8.89
N ASP A 9 7.61 4.54 9.48
CA ASP A 9 7.91 3.15 9.10
C ASP A 9 7.62 2.90 7.62
N VAL A 10 6.47 3.39 7.13
CA VAL A 10 6.08 3.23 5.71
C VAL A 10 7.02 4.01 4.79
N ALA A 11 7.44 5.22 5.17
CA ALA A 11 8.31 6.07 4.36
C ALA A 11 9.72 5.50 4.13
N GLU A 12 10.17 4.55 4.94
CA GLU A 12 11.44 3.84 4.73
C GLU A 12 11.36 2.76 3.64
N HIS A 13 10.16 2.37 3.22
CA HIS A 13 9.90 1.24 2.32
C HIS A 13 9.49 1.75 0.94
N THR A 14 10.46 2.31 0.21
CA THR A 14 10.24 3.00 -1.08
C THR A 14 10.83 2.29 -2.31
N ASP A 15 11.43 1.12 -2.12
CA ASP A 15 12.16 0.40 -3.16
C ASP A 15 11.33 -0.72 -3.79
N ARG A 16 11.66 -1.11 -5.03
CA ARG A 16 10.98 -2.21 -5.74
C ARG A 16 10.98 -3.55 -5.00
N HIS A 17 11.98 -3.79 -4.16
CA HIS A 17 12.11 -5.01 -3.35
C HIS A 17 11.70 -4.79 -1.88
N ASN A 18 11.26 -3.59 -1.53
CA ASN A 18 10.86 -3.19 -0.20
C ASN A 18 9.84 -2.04 -0.30
N LEU A 19 8.66 -2.34 -0.83
CA LEU A 19 7.67 -1.35 -1.24
C LEU A 19 6.45 -1.43 -0.33
N TRP A 20 6.26 -0.44 0.54
CA TRP A 20 5.04 -0.31 1.31
C TRP A 20 4.25 0.92 0.90
N MET A 21 2.95 0.85 1.16
CA MET A 21 2.05 2.00 0.99
C MET A 21 0.85 1.87 1.90
N ILE A 22 0.21 3.01 2.13
CA ILE A 22 -1.02 3.10 2.92
C ILE A 22 -2.21 3.21 1.96
N ILE A 23 -3.22 2.36 2.16
CA ILE A 23 -4.54 2.49 1.54
C ILE A 23 -5.60 2.35 2.63
N HIS A 24 -6.43 3.37 2.81
CA HIS A 24 -7.54 3.39 3.76
C HIS A 24 -7.10 2.95 5.16
N GLU A 25 -6.03 3.56 5.67
CA GLU A 25 -5.41 3.27 6.98
C GLU A 25 -4.78 1.86 7.10
N ASN A 26 -4.83 1.02 6.05
CA ASN A 26 -4.12 -0.25 6.02
C ASN A 26 -2.73 -0.04 5.45
N VAL A 27 -1.73 -0.71 6.02
CA VAL A 27 -0.37 -0.74 5.50
C VAL A 27 -0.16 -2.04 4.73
N LEU A 28 0.22 -1.91 3.47
CA LEU A 28 0.36 -3.03 2.54
C LEU A 28 1.82 -3.21 2.16
N ASP A 29 2.24 -4.48 2.03
CA ASP A 29 3.50 -4.85 1.40
C ASP A 29 3.24 -5.26 -0.05
N LEU A 30 3.77 -4.48 -0.98
CA LEU A 30 3.61 -4.69 -2.42
C LEU A 30 4.87 -5.25 -3.08
N CYS A 31 5.91 -5.60 -2.33
CA CYS A 31 7.17 -6.11 -2.89
C CYS A 31 6.95 -7.29 -3.85
N GLN A 32 6.06 -8.21 -3.49
CA GLN A 32 5.75 -9.37 -4.34
C GLN A 32 4.73 -9.04 -5.44
N PHE A 33 3.85 -8.07 -5.20
CA PHE A 33 2.76 -7.72 -6.11
C PHE A 33 3.15 -6.73 -7.21
N ILE A 34 4.26 -6.00 -7.05
CA ILE A 34 4.63 -4.89 -7.95
C ILE A 34 4.63 -5.30 -9.44
N LYS A 35 5.15 -6.49 -9.77
CA LYS A 35 5.22 -7.02 -11.14
C LYS A 35 3.89 -7.56 -11.66
N GLU A 36 2.97 -7.86 -10.77
CA GLU A 36 1.65 -8.42 -11.08
C GLU A 36 0.58 -7.33 -11.17
N HIS A 37 0.91 -6.08 -10.79
CA HIS A 37 -0.02 -4.97 -10.78
C HIS A 37 -0.49 -4.62 -12.21
N PRO A 38 -1.79 -4.76 -12.54
CA PRO A 38 -2.29 -4.50 -13.89
C PRO A 38 -2.13 -3.04 -14.36
N GLY A 39 -2.04 -2.09 -13.42
CA GLY A 39 -1.80 -0.68 -13.71
C GLY A 39 -0.33 -0.33 -13.96
N GLY A 40 0.57 -1.32 -13.89
CA GLY A 40 2.01 -1.15 -14.09
C GLY A 40 2.80 -0.88 -12.81
N GLU A 41 4.11 -1.10 -12.87
CA GLU A 41 5.03 -0.91 -11.74
C GLU A 41 5.24 0.57 -11.41
N GLU A 42 5.27 1.44 -12.44
CA GLU A 42 5.62 2.86 -12.32
C GLU A 42 4.67 3.61 -11.38
N VAL A 43 3.37 3.38 -11.49
CA VAL A 43 2.36 4.05 -10.65
C VAL A 43 2.45 3.66 -9.18
N LEU A 44 2.94 2.44 -8.89
CA LEU A 44 3.19 2.02 -7.52
C LEU A 44 4.46 2.68 -6.97
N MET A 45 5.51 2.78 -7.80
CA MET A 45 6.76 3.44 -7.42
C MET A 45 6.58 4.94 -7.15
N ASP A 46 5.69 5.63 -7.88
CA ASP A 46 5.37 7.03 -7.64
C ASP A 46 4.72 7.27 -6.26
N GLN A 47 4.00 6.26 -5.75
CA GLN A 47 3.32 6.27 -4.46
C GLN A 47 4.06 5.48 -3.36
N ALA A 48 5.28 5.03 -3.66
CA ALA A 48 6.09 4.25 -2.74
C ALA A 48 6.32 5.00 -1.41
N GLY A 49 6.09 4.32 -0.29
CA GLY A 49 6.24 4.86 1.05
C GLY A 49 5.23 5.94 1.44
N LYS A 50 4.11 6.07 0.72
CA LYS A 50 3.11 7.14 0.93
C LYS A 50 1.71 6.59 1.21
N ASP A 51 0.82 7.50 1.59
CA ASP A 51 -0.62 7.26 1.53
C ASP A 51 -1.12 7.45 0.09
N ALA A 52 -1.48 6.32 -0.52
CA ALA A 52 -1.96 6.23 -1.88
C ALA A 52 -3.49 6.12 -1.96
N SER A 53 -4.23 6.31 -0.85
CA SER A 53 -5.68 6.11 -0.79
C SER A 53 -6.42 6.93 -1.84
N ALA A 54 -6.07 8.21 -1.97
CA ALA A 54 -6.68 9.09 -2.97
C ALA A 54 -6.37 8.65 -4.41
N ALA A 55 -5.14 8.22 -4.69
CA ALA A 55 -4.76 7.72 -6.00
C ALA A 55 -5.52 6.42 -6.34
N PHE A 56 -5.61 5.50 -5.37
CA PHE A 56 -6.32 4.23 -5.51
C PHE A 56 -7.81 4.43 -5.82
N ASP A 57 -8.47 5.35 -5.11
CA ASP A 57 -9.89 5.65 -5.29
C ASP A 57 -10.17 6.38 -6.60
N ASN A 58 -9.31 7.32 -7.00
CA ASN A 58 -9.44 8.06 -8.26
C ASN A 58 -9.36 7.15 -9.49
N VAL A 59 -8.57 6.08 -9.42
CA VAL A 59 -8.48 5.08 -10.49
C VAL A 59 -9.76 4.23 -10.57
N GLY A 60 -10.47 4.05 -9.46
CA GLY A 60 -11.72 3.28 -9.44
C GLY A 60 -11.51 1.77 -9.53
N HIS A 61 -10.54 1.23 -8.77
CA HIS A 61 -10.27 -0.21 -8.70
C HIS A 61 -11.54 -1.04 -8.43
N SER A 62 -11.59 -2.26 -8.96
CA SER A 62 -12.75 -3.16 -8.82
C SER A 62 -12.89 -3.71 -7.39
N PRO A 63 -14.06 -4.30 -7.03
CA PRO A 63 -14.23 -4.99 -5.75
C PRO A 63 -13.20 -6.10 -5.52
N GLU A 64 -12.87 -6.87 -6.57
CA GLU A 64 -11.90 -7.96 -6.52
C GLU A 64 -10.50 -7.43 -6.22
N ALA A 65 -10.12 -6.30 -6.81
CA ALA A 65 -8.86 -5.63 -6.49
C ALA A 65 -8.80 -5.18 -5.02
N ARG A 66 -9.93 -4.74 -4.44
CA ARG A 66 -10.01 -4.42 -2.99
C ARG A 66 -9.89 -5.66 -2.11
N ASP A 67 -10.32 -6.83 -2.58
CA ASP A 67 -10.13 -8.08 -1.85
C ASP A 67 -8.65 -8.52 -1.83
N ILE A 68 -7.90 -8.26 -2.91
CA ILE A 68 -6.45 -8.49 -2.95
C ILE A 68 -5.73 -7.63 -1.89
N LEU A 69 -6.16 -6.39 -1.64
CA LEU A 69 -5.55 -5.55 -0.60
C LEU A 69 -5.51 -6.24 0.77
N LYS A 70 -6.53 -7.04 1.09
CA LYS A 70 -6.62 -7.78 2.36
C LYS A 70 -5.51 -8.82 2.51
N THR A 71 -5.05 -9.42 1.41
CA THR A 71 -3.99 -10.43 1.44
C THR A 71 -2.60 -9.79 1.53
N LEU A 72 -2.46 -8.56 1.04
CA LEU A 72 -1.21 -7.78 1.07
C LEU A 72 -1.05 -6.95 2.35
N THR A 73 -2.09 -6.85 3.17
CA THR A 73 -2.08 -6.03 4.38
C THR A 73 -1.20 -6.66 5.47
N ILE A 74 -0.19 -5.92 5.92
CA ILE A 74 0.74 -6.32 6.99
C ILE A 74 0.42 -5.66 8.33
N GLY A 75 -0.40 -4.60 8.33
CA GLY A 75 -0.72 -3.83 9.52
C GLY A 75 -1.70 -2.71 9.25
N VAL A 76 -1.94 -1.91 10.28
CA VAL A 76 -2.77 -0.71 10.23
C VAL A 76 -1.96 0.48 10.69
N LEU A 77 -2.26 1.64 10.12
CA LEU A 77 -1.64 2.89 10.46
C LEU A 77 -2.01 3.29 11.89
N GLU A 78 -1.01 3.63 12.70
CA GLU A 78 -1.21 4.11 14.06
C GLU A 78 -1.81 5.52 14.01
N LYS A 79 -3.00 5.67 14.60
CA LYS A 79 -3.57 7.00 14.85
C LYS A 79 -2.77 7.65 15.96
N GLN A 80 -2.09 8.76 15.64
CA GLN A 80 -1.57 9.66 16.66
C GLN A 80 -2.78 10.23 17.42
N VAL A 81 -2.84 9.92 18.72
CA VAL A 81 -3.86 10.41 19.66
C VAL A 81 -3.44 11.79 20.17
#